data_AF-A0A2R6I454-F1
#
_entry.id   AF-A0A2R6I454-F1
#
_cell.length_a   1.000
_cell.length_b   1.000
_cell.length_c   1.000
_cell.angle_alpha   90.00
_cell.angle_beta   90.00
_cell.angle_gamma   90.00
#
_symmetry.space_group_name_H-M   'P 1'
#
loop_
_entity.id
_entity.type
_entity.pdbx_description
1 polymer ?
#
loop_
_entity_poly.entity_id
_entity_poly.type
_entity_poly.pdbx_seq_one_letter_code
_entity_poly.pdbx_strand_id
1 'polypeptide(L)'
;MTLLVPVLPLQIPGGVELLLLLLAVVVLGVVLPIALGYYVYADAERRGEDNATLWAIAVGGLTAVGFVVGIVVFVVYILQREDESGRPA
;
A
#
# COMPACT_ATOMS: atom_id res chain seq x y z
N MET A 1 32.43 47.01 -12.18
CA MET A 1 31.24 46.56 -11.43
C MET A 1 30.63 45.41 -12.20
N THR A 2 30.99 44.17 -11.85
CA THR A 2 30.56 42.96 -12.58
C THR A 2 29.24 42.50 -11.97
N LEU A 3 28.18 42.44 -12.77
CA LEU A 3 26.89 41.90 -12.34
C LEU A 3 27.03 40.39 -12.18
N LEU A 4 26.98 39.91 -10.94
CA LEU A 4 26.71 38.49 -10.65
C LEU A 4 25.24 38.24 -10.98
N VAL A 5 24.98 37.71 -12.18
CA VAL A 5 23.66 37.15 -12.48
C VAL A 5 23.56 35.84 -11.71
N PRO A 6 22.64 35.70 -10.74
CA PRO A 6 22.41 34.41 -10.12
C PRO A 6 21.89 33.48 -11.21
N VAL A 7 22.70 32.47 -11.57
CA VAL A 7 22.24 31.37 -12.42
C VAL A 7 21.24 30.60 -11.58
N LEU A 8 19.94 30.83 -11.82
CA LEU A 8 18.91 30.00 -11.22
C LEU A 8 19.15 28.56 -11.68
N PRO A 9 19.20 27.56 -10.79
CA PRO A 9 19.25 26.17 -11.23
C PRO A 9 18.05 25.91 -12.14
N LEU A 10 18.31 25.36 -13.33
CA LEU A 10 17.29 24.99 -14.29
C LEU A 10 16.38 23.93 -13.66
N GLN A 11 15.27 24.35 -13.06
CA GLN A 11 14.20 23.45 -12.64
C GLN A 11 13.50 22.96 -13.91
N ILE A 12 13.96 21.82 -14.46
CA ILE A 12 13.27 21.13 -15.54
C ILE A 12 11.98 20.54 -14.93
N PRO A 13 10.79 21.04 -15.25
CA PRO A 13 9.56 20.45 -14.76
C PRO A 13 9.48 19.02 -15.29
N GLY A 14 9.41 18.05 -14.39
CA GLY A 14 9.30 16.65 -14.75
C GLY A 14 10.60 15.88 -14.93
N GLY A 15 11.69 16.34 -14.31
CA GLY A 15 12.88 15.53 -14.09
C GLY A 15 12.65 14.50 -12.98
N VAL A 16 13.33 14.67 -11.86
CA VAL A 16 13.28 13.72 -10.74
C VAL A 16 11.89 13.65 -10.10
N GLU A 17 11.11 14.73 -10.18
CA GLU A 17 9.76 14.82 -9.63
C GLU A 17 8.80 13.83 -10.30
N LEU A 18 8.88 13.66 -11.63
CA LEU A 18 8.05 12.68 -12.34
C LEU A 18 8.46 11.25 -12.02
N LEU A 19 9.76 10.99 -11.84
CA LEU A 19 10.23 9.68 -11.40
C LEU A 19 9.69 9.34 -10.00
N LEU A 20 9.73 10.30 -9.07
CA LEU A 20 9.19 10.12 -7.72
C LEU A 20 7.67 9.89 -7.73
N LEU A 21 6.93 10.64 -8.56
CA LEU A 21 5.49 10.45 -8.72
C LEU A 21 5.17 9.07 -9.31
N LEU A 22 5.89 8.65 -10.35
CA LEU A 22 5.73 7.32 -10.95
C LEU A 22 6.03 6.23 -9.92
N LEU A 23 7.11 6.36 -9.17
CA LEU A 23 7.47 5.41 -8.13
C LEU A 23 6.40 5.36 -7.05
N ALA A 24 5.86 6.50 -6.61
CA ALA A 24 4.78 6.54 -5.64
C ALA A 24 3.52 5.84 -6.16
N VAL A 25 3.14 6.07 -7.42
CA VAL A 25 1.98 5.42 -8.04
C VAL A 25 2.19 3.90 -8.15
N VAL A 26 3.36 3.44 -8.58
CA VAL A 26 3.66 2.01 -8.69
C VAL A 26 3.71 1.34 -7.31
N VAL A 27 4.38 1.96 -6.35
CA VAL A 27 4.54 1.39 -5.01
C VAL A 27 3.19 1.35 -4.29
N LEU A 28 2.46 2.47 -4.25
CA LEU A 28 1.21 2.56 -3.51
C LEU A 28 0.03 1.91 -4.24
N GLY A 29 0.02 1.94 -5.57
CA GLY A 29 -1.09 1.44 -6.40
C GLY A 29 -0.94 -0.01 -6.86
N VAL A 30 0.27 -0.60 -6.81
CA VAL A 30 0.51 -1.97 -7.29
C VAL A 30 1.26 -2.80 -6.26
N VAL A 31 2.46 -2.37 -5.86
CA VAL A 31 3.32 -3.18 -4.99
C VAL A 31 2.68 -3.40 -3.62
N LEU A 32 2.21 -2.32 -2.99
CA LEU A 32 1.60 -2.38 -1.66
C LEU A 32 0.30 -3.20 -1.64
N PRO A 33 -0.67 -3.02 -2.56
CA PRO A 33 -1.85 -3.88 -2.64
C PRO A 33 -1.52 -5.38 -2.77
N ILE A 34 -0.57 -5.72 -3.65
CA ILE A 34 -0.13 -7.12 -3.83
C ILE A 34 0.53 -7.64 -2.55
N ALA A 35 1.40 -6.85 -1.93
CA ALA A 35 2.08 -7.23 -0.71
C ALA A 35 1.10 -7.46 0.45
N LEU A 36 0.09 -6.58 0.62
CA LEU A 36 -0.94 -6.75 1.64
C LEU A 36 -1.82 -7.98 1.36
N GLY A 37 -2.27 -8.16 0.12
CA GLY A 37 -3.05 -9.34 -0.26
C GLY A 37 -2.28 -10.64 -0.01
N TYR A 38 -0.99 -10.68 -0.38
CA TYR A 38 -0.13 -11.83 -0.10
C TYR A 38 0.07 -12.08 1.39
N TYR A 39 0.32 -11.02 2.18
CA TYR A 39 0.46 -11.12 3.62
C TYR A 39 -0.79 -11.73 4.26
N VAL A 40 -1.97 -11.22 3.90
CA VAL A 40 -3.26 -11.68 4.42
C VAL A 40 -3.53 -13.13 4.02
N TYR A 41 -3.28 -13.48 2.75
CA TYR A 41 -3.41 -14.86 2.28
C TYR A 41 -2.54 -15.81 3.11
N ALA A 42 -1.25 -15.50 3.22
CA ALA A 42 -0.30 -16.37 3.88
C ALA A 42 -0.52 -16.45 5.39
N ASP A 43 -1.03 -15.39 6.03
CA ASP A 43 -1.40 -15.42 7.45
C ASP A 43 -2.68 -16.24 7.69
N ALA A 44 -3.71 -16.04 6.86
CA ALA A 44 -4.97 -16.77 6.94
C ALA A 44 -4.79 -18.27 6.68
N GLU A 45 -4.04 -18.64 5.64
CA GLU A 45 -3.77 -20.04 5.29
C GLU A 45 -3.00 -20.78 6.40
N ARG A 46 -2.04 -20.11 7.07
CA ARG A 46 -1.32 -20.68 8.22
C ARG A 46 -2.21 -20.91 9.44
N ARG A 47 -3.31 -20.16 9.56
CA ARG A 47 -4.30 -20.27 10.65
C ARG A 47 -5.41 -21.28 10.33
N GLY A 48 -5.46 -21.80 9.10
CA GLY A 48 -6.52 -22.70 8.66
C GLY A 48 -7.86 -22.00 8.38
N GLU A 49 -7.84 -20.71 8.02
CA GLU A 49 -9.04 -19.97 7.63
C GLU A 49 -9.53 -20.40 6.23
N ASP A 50 -10.77 -20.89 6.16
CA ASP A 50 -11.38 -21.39 4.92
C ASP A 50 -11.51 -20.30 3.83
N ASN A 51 -11.60 -19.04 4.23
CA ASN A 51 -11.79 -17.90 3.32
C ASN A 51 -10.49 -17.12 3.01
N ALA A 52 -9.31 -17.72 3.18
CA ALA A 52 -8.02 -17.05 2.98
C ALA A 52 -7.91 -16.29 1.64
N THR A 53 -8.35 -16.90 0.55
CA THR A 53 -8.35 -16.28 -0.79
C THR A 53 -9.29 -15.07 -0.87
N LEU A 54 -10.46 -15.14 -0.24
CA LEU A 54 -11.42 -14.02 -0.23
C LEU A 54 -10.87 -12.84 0.57
N TRP A 55 -10.25 -13.10 1.73
CA TRP A 55 -9.59 -12.07 2.53
C TRP A 55 -8.45 -11.39 1.75
N ALA A 56 -7.63 -12.17 1.06
CA ALA A 56 -6.55 -11.65 0.24
C ALA A 56 -7.04 -10.75 -0.90
N ILE A 57 -8.08 -11.17 -1.61
CA ILE A 57 -8.70 -10.39 -2.69
C ILE A 57 -9.37 -9.14 -2.12
N ALA A 58 -10.09 -9.26 -1.00
CA ALA A 58 -10.75 -8.13 -0.37
C ALA A 58 -9.72 -7.06 0.04
N VAL A 59 -8.69 -7.44 0.79
CA VAL A 59 -7.65 -6.50 1.23
C VAL A 59 -6.85 -5.97 0.04
N GLY A 60 -6.22 -6.85 -0.74
CA GLY A 60 -5.36 -6.42 -1.84
C GLY A 60 -6.13 -5.68 -2.93
N GLY A 61 -7.28 -6.22 -3.35
CA GLY A 61 -8.12 -5.61 -4.38
C GLY A 61 -8.66 -4.24 -3.95
N LEU A 62 -9.21 -4.12 -2.73
CA LEU A 62 -9.71 -2.84 -2.25
C LEU A 62 -8.58 -1.83 -2.01
N THR A 63 -7.39 -2.25 -1.58
CA THR A 63 -6.25 -1.30 -1.48
C THR A 63 -5.84 -0.79 -2.86
N ALA A 64 -5.89 -1.62 -3.90
CA ALA A 64 -5.54 -1.22 -5.26
C ALA A 64 -6.53 -0.19 -5.84
N VAL A 65 -7.85 -0.38 -5.66
CA VAL A 65 -8.87 0.50 -6.25
C VAL A 65 -9.35 1.61 -5.33
N GLY A 66 -9.15 1.46 -4.03
CA GLY A 66 -9.66 2.34 -2.99
C GLY A 66 -8.81 2.26 -1.74
N PHE A 67 -7.58 2.78 -1.80
CA PHE A 67 -6.55 2.70 -0.76
C PHE A 67 -7.08 2.72 0.68
N VAL A 68 -7.84 3.76 1.04
CA VAL A 68 -8.40 3.92 2.41
C VAL A 68 -9.36 2.79 2.76
N VAL A 69 -10.24 2.40 1.84
CA VAL A 69 -11.19 1.29 2.04
C VAL A 69 -10.43 -0.02 2.24
N GLY A 70 -9.40 -0.28 1.43
CA GLY A 70 -8.56 -1.46 1.59
C GLY A 70 -7.83 -1.52 2.92
N ILE A 71 -7.32 -0.38 3.41
CA ILE A 71 -6.70 -0.30 4.75
C ILE A 71 -7.73 -0.56 5.85
N VAL A 72 -8.96 -0.05 5.74
CA VAL A 72 -10.03 -0.36 6.70
C VAL A 72 -10.31 -1.88 6.73
N VAL A 73 -10.43 -2.51 5.57
CA VAL A 73 -10.66 -3.97 5.48
C VAL A 73 -9.46 -4.76 6.01
N PHE A 74 -8.23 -4.28 5.78
CA PHE A 74 -7.05 -4.86 6.39
C PHE A 74 -7.12 -4.80 7.92
N VAL A 75 -7.47 -3.67 8.51
CA VAL A 75 -7.66 -3.55 9.97
C VAL A 75 -8.73 -4.51 10.46
N VAL A 76 -9.86 -4.63 9.76
CA VAL A 76 -10.92 -5.59 10.13
C VAL A 76 -10.40 -7.03 10.12
N TYR A 77 -9.60 -7.42 9.13
CA TYR A 77 -8.95 -8.73 9.11
C TYR A 77 -8.04 -8.95 10.32
N ILE A 78 -7.22 -7.95 10.70
CA ILE A 78 -6.33 -8.03 11.86
C ILE A 78 -7.13 -8.22 13.16
N LEU A 79 -8.26 -7.54 13.33
CA LEU A 79 -9.12 -7.67 14.50
C LEU A 79 -9.81 -9.05 14.55
N GLN A 80 -10.39 -9.50 13.43
CA GLN A 80 -11.06 -10.80 13.35
C GLN A 80 -10.12 -11.96 13.71
N ARG A 81 -8.89 -11.97 13.17
CA ARG A 81 -7.91 -13.03 13.48
C ARG A 81 -7.40 -12.98 14.93
N GLU A 82 -7.54 -11.85 15.62
CA GLU A 82 -7.18 -11.69 17.03
C GLU A 82 -8.26 -12.27 17.94
N ASP A 83 -9.53 -11.97 17.64
CA ASP A 83 -10.69 -12.53 18.33
C ASP A 83 -10.67 -14.07 18.29
N GLU A 84 -10.35 -14.66 17.13
CA GLU A 84 -10.22 -16.11 16.97
C GLU A 84 -9.02 -16.70 17.71
N SER A 85 -7.99 -15.89 18.00
CA SER A 85 -6.83 -16.32 18.78
C SER A 85 -7.07 -16.31 20.29
N GLY A 86 -8.23 -15.83 20.75
CA GLY A 86 -8.59 -15.73 22.17
C GLY A 86 -7.84 -14.64 22.92
N ARG A 87 -7.26 -13.66 22.22
CA ARG A 87 -6.61 -12.48 22.81
C ARG A 87 -7.56 -11.29 22.68
N PRO A 88 -7.80 -10.50 23.74
CA PRO A 88 -8.67 -9.34 23.64
C PRO A 88 -8.08 -8.30 22.67
N ALA A 89 -8.95 -7.74 21.82
CA ALA A 89 -8.66 -6.65 20.87
C ALA A 89 -8.24 -5.34 21.56
#